data_AF-A0A3M1GEW7-F1
#
_entry.id   AF-A0A3M1GEW7-F1
#
_cell.length_a   1.000
_cell.length_b   1.000
_cell.length_c   1.000
_cell.angle_alpha   90.00
_cell.angle_beta   90.00
_cell.angle_gamma   90.00
#
_symmetry.space_group_name_H-M   'P 1'
#
loop_
_entity.id
_entity.type
_entity.pdbx_description
1 polymer ?
#
loop_
_entity_poly.entity_id
_entity_poly.type
_entity_poly.pdbx_seq_one_letter_code
_entity_poly.pdbx_strand_id
1 'polypeptide(L)' 'IQARALKHIGIYSYRKETLLKLTSLPQSPPEVAEKLEQLRALYNGIKLKVALTEYDTIGVDTPEDLERLKEIFS' A
#
# COMPACT_ATOMS: atom_id res chain seq x y z
N ILE A 1 -8.14 26.95 -1.73
CA ILE A 1 -7.34 25.82 -2.29
C ILE A 1 -8.11 24.56 -1.97
N GLN A 2 -8.64 23.86 -2.97
CA GLN A 2 -9.37 22.60 -2.75
C GLN A 2 -8.32 21.50 -2.52
N ALA A 3 -8.29 20.91 -1.32
CA ALA A 3 -7.36 19.82 -1.02
C ALA A 3 -7.81 18.57 -1.78
N ARG A 4 -6.92 17.98 -2.57
CA ARG A 4 -7.16 16.74 -3.30
C ARG A 4 -6.82 15.58 -2.38
N ALA A 5 -7.82 14.83 -1.92
CA ALA A 5 -7.59 13.62 -1.13
C ALA A 5 -7.08 12.50 -2.05
N LEU A 6 -6.02 11.81 -1.65
CA LEU A 6 -5.45 10.68 -2.37
C LEU A 6 -5.54 9.43 -1.49
N LYS A 7 -6.00 8.33 -2.07
CA LYS A 7 -6.01 7.01 -1.42
C LYS A 7 -4.77 6.24 -1.83
N HIS A 8 -4.06 5.67 -0.85
CA HIS A 8 -2.95 4.76 -1.13
C HIS A 8 -3.50 3.38 -1.53
N ILE A 9 -3.03 2.85 -2.67
CA ILE A 9 -3.34 1.50 -3.13
C ILE A 9 -2.17 0.58 -2.75
N GLY A 10 -2.46 -0.55 -2.12
CA GLY A 10 -1.49 -1.51 -1.57
C GLY A 10 -0.69 -2.33 -2.59
N ILE A 11 -0.33 -1.75 -3.73
CA ILE A 11 0.48 -2.39 -4.78
C ILE A 11 1.88 -1.80 -4.73
N TYR A 12 2.88 -2.68 -4.63
CA TYR A 12 4.27 -2.27 -4.48
C TYR A 12 5.18 -3.00 -5.46
N SER A 13 6.24 -2.32 -5.87
CA SER A 13 7.34 -2.90 -6.65
C SER A 13 8.66 -2.58 -5.96
N TYR A 14 9.49 -3.60 -5.75
CA TYR A 14 10.77 -3.44 -5.07
C TYR A 14 11.92 -3.96 -5.93
N ARG A 15 13.08 -3.32 -5.84
CA ARG A 15 14.34 -3.98 -6.20
C ARG A 15 14.64 -5.03 -5.13
N LYS A 16 15.19 -6.17 -5.53
CA LYS A 16 15.55 -7.28 -4.64
C LYS A 16 16.35 -6.79 -3.41
N GLU A 17 17.42 -6.04 -3.64
CA GLU A 17 18.29 -5.53 -2.58
C GLU A 17 17.55 -4.61 -1.60
N THR A 18 16.66 -3.75 -2.11
CA THR A 18 15.85 -2.85 -1.29
C THR A 18 14.87 -3.64 -0.42
N LEU A 19 14.21 -4.67 -0.97
CA LEU A 19 13.30 -5.51 -0.22
C LEU A 19 14.04 -6.26 0.90
N LEU A 20 15.17 -6.88 0.59
CA LEU A 20 15.99 -7.59 1.60
C LEU A 20 16.45 -6.65 2.72
N LYS A 21 16.95 -5.46 2.36
CA LYS A 21 17.31 -4.43 3.34
C LYS A 21 16.10 -4.05 4.20
N LEU A 22 14.95 -3.75 3.59
CA LEU A 22 13.74 -3.35 4.32
C LEU A 22 13.29 -4.42 5.32
N THR A 23 13.31 -5.69 4.92
CA THR A 23 12.91 -6.81 5.78
C THR A 23 13.87 -7.08 6.94
N SER A 24 15.14 -6.69 6.83
CA SER A 24 16.12 -6.81 7.92
C SER A 24 16.04 -5.70 8.97
N LEU A 25 15.32 -4.61 8.67
CA LEU A 25 15.20 -3.47 9.58
C LEU A 25 14.13 -3.76 10.65
N PRO A 26 14.36 -3.33 11.91
CA PRO A 26 13.34 -3.42 12.95
C PRO A 26 12.15 -2.52 12.60
N GLN A 27 11.00 -2.83 13.20
CA GLN A 27 9.83 -1.96 13.08
C GLN A 27 10.17 -0.55 13.57
N SER A 28 9.75 0.46 12.81
CA SER A 28 9.99 1.85 13.18
C SER A 28 8.91 2.36 14.13
N PRO A 29 9.20 3.32 15.03
CA PRO A 29 8.17 3.94 15.86
C PRO A 29 6.92 4.42 15.10
N PRO A 30 7.03 5.12 13.94
CA PRO A 30 5.84 5.54 13.20
C PRO A 30 5.08 4.38 12.55
N GLU A 31 5.76 3.32 12.12
CA GLU A 31 5.08 2.10 11.65
C GLU A 31 4.20 1.49 12.75
N VAL A 32 4.71 1.41 13.98
CA VAL A 32 3.95 0.83 15.10
C VAL A 32 2.77 1.73 15.49
N ALA A 33 2.99 3.05 15.53
CA ALA A 33 1.96 4.01 15.89
C ALA A 33 0.79 4.02 14.90
N GLU A 34 1.09 3.99 13.60
CA GLU A 34 0.09 4.11 12.52
C GLU A 34 -0.36 2.77 11.94
N LYS A 35 0.34 1.68 12.28
CA LYS A 35 0.18 0.34 11.68
C LYS A 35 0.39 0.36 10.15
N LEU A 36 1.39 1.10 9.70
CA LEU A 36 1.73 1.29 8.27
C LEU A 36 3.19 0.90 7.98
N GLU A 37 3.39 -0.26 7.35
CA GLU A 37 4.72 -0.84 7.09
C GLU A 37 5.63 0.04 6.22
N GLN A 38 5.07 0.77 5.25
CA GLN A 38 5.83 1.65 4.36
C GLN A 38 6.52 2.80 5.10
N LEU A 39 6.08 3.13 6.32
CA LEU A 39 6.75 4.11 7.17
C LEU A 39 8.13 3.64 7.62
N ARG A 40 8.37 2.32 7.73
CA ARG A 40 9.70 1.75 8.01
C ARG A 40 10.71 2.15 6.94
N ALA A 41 10.29 2.14 5.69
CA ALA A 41 11.12 2.52 4.56
C ALA A 41 11.50 4.01 4.64
N LEU A 42 10.50 4.88 4.82
CA LEU A 42 10.72 6.32 4.95
C LEU A 42 11.60 6.68 6.15
N TYR A 43 11.35 6.06 7.31
CA TYR A 43 12.13 6.27 8.53
C TYR A 43 13.62 5.93 8.34
N ASN A 44 13.93 4.92 7.52
CA ASN A 44 15.29 4.49 7.22
C ASN A 44 15.87 5.10 5.93
N GLY A 45 15.29 6.20 5.43
CA GLY A 45 15.79 6.96 4.29
C GLY A 45 15.61 6.26 2.93
N ILE A 46 14.79 5.21 2.86
CA ILE A 46 14.44 4.55 1.59
C ILE A 46 13.35 5.39 0.92
N LYS A 47 13.66 5.93 -0.26
CA LYS A 47 12.73 6.76 -1.03
C LYS A 47 11.62 5.90 -1.63
N LEU A 48 10.37 6.35 -1.50
CA LEU A 48 9.21 5.76 -2.16
C LEU A 48 8.85 6.59 -3.39
N LYS A 49 8.67 5.94 -4.54
CA LYS A 49 8.10 6.55 -5.73
C LYS A 49 6.63 6.15 -5.81
N VAL A 50 5.75 7.13 -5.97
CA VAL A 50 4.30 6.93 -6.10
C VAL A 50 3.86 7.40 -7.49
N ALA A 51 2.92 6.69 -8.09
CA ALA A 51 2.26 7.06 -9.34
C ALA A 51 0.76 7.23 -9.09
N LEU A 52 0.15 8.20 -9.78
CA LEU A 52 -1.30 8.34 -9.79
C LEU A 52 -1.89 7.33 -10.78
N THR A 53 -3.08 6.84 -10.47
CA THR A 53 -3.85 5.92 -11.30
C THR A 53 -5.32 6.26 -11.18
N GLU A 54 -6.07 6.02 -12.26
CA GLU A 54 -7.54 6.10 -12.27
C GLU A 54 -8.18 4.77 -11.86
N TYR A 55 -7.40 3.68 -11.85
CA TYR A 55 -7.84 2.37 -11.39
C TYR A 55 -7.89 2.30 -9.87
N ASP A 56 -8.99 1.80 -9.34
CA ASP A 56 -9.14 1.42 -7.94
C ASP A 56 -8.97 -0.10 -7.76
N THR A 57 -8.78 -0.54 -6.51
CA THR A 57 -8.76 -1.95 -6.14
C THR A 57 -10.14 -2.44 -5.76
N ILE A 58 -10.54 -3.60 -6.28
CA ILE A 58 -11.69 -4.34 -5.78
C ILE A 58 -11.17 -5.37 -4.78
N GLY A 59 -11.27 -5.05 -3.49
CA GLY A 59 -11.01 -6.01 -2.41
C GLY A 59 -12.15 -7.01 -2.31
N VAL A 60 -11.84 -8.26 -1.99
CA VAL A 60 -12.83 -9.30 -1.67
C VAL A 60 -12.47 -9.85 -0.31
N ASP A 61 -13.11 -9.30 0.72
CA ASP A 61 -12.85 -9.66 2.11
C ASP A 61 -14.05 -10.40 2.74
N THR A 62 -15.24 -10.29 2.12
CA THR A 62 -16.49 -10.90 2.57
C THR A 62 -17.16 -11.74 1.46
N PRO A 63 -18.05 -12.69 1.82
CA PRO A 63 -18.88 -13.39 0.82
C PRO A 63 -19.68 -12.42 -0.06
N GLU A 64 -20.16 -11.31 0.49
CA GLU A 64 -20.92 -10.28 -0.23
C GLU A 64 -20.06 -9.58 -1.29
N ASP A 65 -18.77 -9.33 -1.00
CA ASP A 65 -17.84 -8.77 -1.99
C ASP A 65 -17.65 -9.71 -3.18
N LEU A 66 -17.65 -11.02 -2.95
CA LEU A 66 -17.52 -12.03 -4.01
C LEU A 66 -18.76 -12.04 -4.90
N GLU A 67 -19.96 -11.99 -4.33
CA GLU A 67 -21.20 -11.91 -5.13
C GLU A 67 -21.23 -10.64 -5.98
N ARG A 68 -20.84 -9.49 -5.40
CA ARG A 68 -20.69 -8.24 -6.15
C ARG A 68 -19.64 -8.34 -7.26
N LEU A 69 -18.53 -9.05 -7.03
CA LEU A 69 -17.50 -9.26 -8.03
C LEU A 69 -18.07 -10.05 -9.22
N LYS A 70 -18.84 -11.11 -8.98
CA LYS A 70 -19.45 -11.93 -10.04
C LYS A 70 -20.34 -11.12 -10.98
N GLU A 71 -21.11 -10.17 -10.44
CA GLU A 71 -21.96 -9.27 -11.24
C GLU A 71 -21.15 -8.39 -12.19
N ILE A 72 -19.93 -7.99 -11.80
CA ILE A 72 -19.05 -7.13 -12.63
C ILE A 72 -18.45 -7.91 -13.81
N PHE A 73 -18.22 -9.22 -13.64
CA PHE A 73 -17.54 -10.07 -14.63
C PHE A 73 -18.46 -10.99 -15.44
N SER A 74 -19.78 -10.90 -15.24
CA SER A 74 -20.80 -11.61 -16.03
C SER A 74 -21.22 -10.81 -17.25
#